data_AF-A0A7R9ZM17-F1
#
_entry.id   AF-A0A7R9ZM17-F1
#
_cell.length_a   1.000
_cell.length_b   1.000
_cell.length_c   1.000
_cell.angle_alpha   90.00
_cell.angle_beta   90.00
_cell.angle_gamma   90.00
#
_symmetry.space_group_name_H-M   'P 1'
#
loop_
_entity.id
_entity.type
_entity.pdbx_description
1 polymer ?
#
loop_
_entity_poly.entity_id
_entity_poly.type
_entity_poly.pdbx_seq_one_letter_code
_entity_poly.pdbx_strand_id
1 'polypeptide(L)'
;MNQHTHKSQLQDFGTVSCTIATTSPAILASPQENRPGLVDEDMPSSDAQSTTSTSTKMDNLKSALHLNATGVRHLRNKQDQQALRCLTESLSLLKRNLSQSMGQGQDVMIAKLMSNPSQRLIDADFIPLEGLIDQDCFVYSDTVMFSTPNNFEDVQHLLHVYIAGIILNISLAYHRRAAVGSMPYLQKAMKMYEMVISLCSNEADEQGLALLFRLAATNNISQIRYTMFGCCSSQGEADLQSPATFEHLGSLWNLVEMSFLQGNIPLHVFDGLVFNILLSRYPSMAAAA
;
A
#
# COMPACT_ATOMS: atom_id res chain seq x y z
N MET A 1 37.25 7.25 -45.12
CA MET A 1 36.45 6.61 -44.06
C MET A 1 36.00 7.71 -43.11
N ASN A 2 34.79 8.24 -43.33
CA ASN A 2 34.25 9.39 -42.60
C ASN A 2 33.51 8.91 -41.35
N GLN A 3 33.91 9.42 -40.18
CA GLN A 3 33.18 9.26 -38.93
C GLN A 3 32.13 10.37 -38.82
N HIS A 4 30.85 10.01 -38.92
CA HIS A 4 29.75 10.93 -38.64
C HIS A 4 29.45 10.94 -37.13
N THR A 5 29.64 12.10 -36.52
CA THR A 5 29.25 12.43 -35.14
C THR A 5 27.82 12.95 -35.16
N HIS A 6 26.87 12.22 -34.57
CA HIS A 6 25.51 12.71 -34.33
C HIS A 6 25.47 13.44 -32.97
N LYS A 7 25.37 14.77 -33.01
CA LYS A 7 24.97 15.60 -31.87
C LYS A 7 23.44 15.72 -31.90
N SER A 8 22.76 15.22 -30.88
CA SER A 8 21.34 15.50 -30.65
C SER A 8 21.20 16.69 -29.72
N GLN A 9 20.60 17.77 -30.22
CA GLN A 9 20.18 18.94 -29.45
C GLN A 9 18.91 18.57 -28.67
N LEU A 10 18.94 18.72 -27.35
CA LEU A 10 17.75 18.73 -26.50
C LEU A 10 17.31 20.18 -26.32
N GLN A 11 16.08 20.47 -26.76
CA GLN A 11 15.42 21.76 -26.62
C GLN A 11 14.92 21.95 -25.18
N ASP A 12 15.14 23.16 -24.68
CA ASP A 12 14.62 23.73 -23.44
C ASP A 12 13.08 23.67 -23.39
N PHE A 13 12.53 23.17 -22.29
CA PHE A 13 11.14 23.40 -21.91
C PHE A 13 11.10 24.33 -20.69
N GLY A 14 10.42 25.46 -20.89
CA GLY A 14 10.36 26.58 -19.97
C GLY A 14 9.69 26.29 -18.63
N THR A 15 10.26 26.91 -17.60
CA THR A 15 9.78 26.94 -16.23
C THR A 15 8.58 27.88 -16.11
N VAL A 16 7.42 27.37 -15.67
CA VAL A 16 6.27 28.19 -15.26
C VAL A 16 6.32 28.38 -13.75
N SER A 17 6.69 29.58 -13.30
CA SER A 17 6.57 29.99 -11.90
C SER A 17 5.14 30.41 -11.59
N CYS A 18 4.49 29.71 -10.65
CA CYS A 18 3.21 30.11 -10.09
C CYS A 18 3.44 30.84 -8.76
N THR A 19 3.23 32.15 -8.75
CA THR A 19 3.26 33.01 -7.56
C THR A 19 1.90 32.93 -6.87
N ILE A 20 1.82 32.39 -5.65
CA ILE A 20 0.60 32.42 -4.83
C ILE A 20 0.73 33.57 -3.83
N ALA A 21 -0.20 34.51 -3.93
CA ALA A 21 -0.32 35.66 -3.05
C ALA A 21 -0.81 35.24 -1.64
N THR A 22 -0.19 35.82 -0.62
CA THR A 22 -0.54 35.72 0.78
C THR A 22 -1.60 36.76 1.14
N THR A 23 -2.69 36.32 1.78
CA THR A 23 -3.62 37.23 2.49
C THR A 23 -3.84 36.73 3.91
N SER A 24 -3.41 37.54 4.88
CA SER A 24 -3.59 37.36 6.32
C SER A 24 -5.05 37.59 6.77
N PRO A 25 -5.45 37.03 7.93
CA PRO A 25 -6.84 37.07 8.40
C PRO A 25 -7.16 38.34 9.20
N ALA A 26 -8.41 38.79 9.08
CA ALA A 26 -8.98 39.86 9.90
C ALA A 26 -9.49 39.32 11.25
N ILE A 27 -9.10 40.02 12.30
CA ILE A 27 -9.49 39.87 13.70
C ILE A 27 -10.90 40.44 13.88
N LEU A 28 -11.83 39.70 14.49
CA LEU A 28 -13.07 40.28 15.03
C LEU A 28 -13.37 39.72 16.41
N ALA A 29 -13.74 40.65 17.30
CA ALA A 29 -13.79 40.53 18.74
C ALA A 29 -15.05 39.83 19.29
N SER A 30 -14.88 39.25 20.48
CA SER A 30 -15.94 38.73 21.35
C SER A 30 -16.69 39.84 22.10
N PRO A 31 -17.92 39.56 22.58
CA PRO A 31 -18.43 40.15 23.81
C PRO A 31 -18.59 39.11 24.91
N GLN A 32 -18.16 39.49 26.13
CA GLN A 32 -18.50 38.84 27.39
C GLN A 32 -19.97 39.07 27.74
N GLU A 33 -20.63 38.06 28.31
CA GLU A 33 -21.74 38.30 29.24
C GLU A 33 -21.64 37.35 30.45
N ASN A 34 -21.70 37.98 31.63
CA ASN A 34 -21.80 37.37 32.95
C ASN A 34 -23.21 36.84 33.19
N ARG A 35 -23.35 35.69 33.87
CA ARG A 35 -24.29 35.56 35.00
C ARG A 35 -24.01 34.36 35.93
N PRO A 36 -24.27 34.48 37.25
CA PRO A 36 -23.88 33.50 38.28
C PRO A 36 -25.06 32.69 38.88
N GLY A 37 -24.69 31.58 39.55
CA GLY A 37 -25.52 30.81 40.50
C GLY A 37 -26.26 29.66 39.84
N LEU A 38 -26.24 28.40 40.31
CA LEU A 38 -26.33 27.91 41.69
C LEU A 38 -25.74 26.47 41.77
N VAL A 39 -25.45 26.07 43.00
CA VAL A 39 -24.84 24.81 43.47
C VAL A 39 -25.78 23.62 43.27
N ASP A 40 -25.28 22.45 42.86
CA ASP A 40 -25.75 21.12 43.27
C ASP A 40 -24.75 20.02 42.87
N GLU A 41 -24.81 18.91 43.60
CA GLU A 41 -23.72 18.03 44.03
C GLU A 41 -22.94 17.24 42.93
N ASP A 42 -21.62 17.24 43.09
CA ASP A 42 -20.64 16.53 42.25
C ASP A 42 -20.66 15.01 42.48
N MET A 43 -21.30 14.29 41.56
CA MET A 43 -20.98 12.89 41.30
C MET A 43 -19.98 12.84 40.14
N PRO A 44 -18.75 12.29 40.30
CA PRO A 44 -17.76 12.28 39.22
C PRO A 44 -18.27 11.42 38.05
N SER A 45 -18.73 12.08 36.99
CA SER A 45 -19.17 11.43 35.76
C SER A 45 -17.97 10.80 35.05
N SER A 46 -17.97 9.47 34.90
CA SER A 46 -16.93 8.68 34.24
C SER A 46 -16.83 8.87 32.72
N ASP A 47 -17.66 9.71 32.12
CA ASP A 47 -17.85 9.75 30.66
C ASP A 47 -16.85 10.66 29.92
N ALA A 48 -16.13 11.53 30.63
CA ALA A 48 -15.23 12.51 30.01
C ALA A 48 -13.91 11.93 29.44
N GLN A 49 -13.52 10.70 29.80
CA GLN A 49 -12.27 10.10 29.30
C GLN A 49 -12.39 9.44 27.92
N SER A 50 -13.60 9.07 27.50
CA SER A 50 -13.81 8.29 26.26
C SER A 50 -13.63 9.14 24.99
N THR A 51 -14.09 10.40 25.01
CA THR A 51 -14.15 11.26 23.82
C THR A 51 -12.77 11.73 23.31
N THR A 52 -11.83 11.99 24.22
CA THR A 52 -10.48 12.48 23.89
C THR A 52 -9.62 11.42 23.18
N SER A 53 -9.81 10.14 23.51
CA SER A 53 -9.05 9.02 22.94
C SER A 53 -9.39 8.80 21.47
N THR A 54 -10.68 8.81 21.13
CA THR A 54 -11.14 8.59 19.75
C THR A 54 -10.72 9.71 18.80
N SER A 55 -10.76 10.97 19.26
CA SER A 55 -10.26 12.11 18.47
C SER A 55 -8.79 11.93 18.08
N THR A 56 -7.95 11.56 19.05
CA THR A 56 -6.51 11.38 18.83
C THR A 56 -6.20 10.26 17.82
N LYS A 57 -6.92 9.13 17.92
CA LYS A 57 -6.77 8.00 16.98
C LYS A 57 -7.12 8.42 15.54
N MET A 58 -8.19 9.18 15.39
CA MET A 58 -8.64 9.69 14.09
C MET A 58 -7.64 10.68 13.49
N ASP A 59 -7.10 11.60 14.29
CA ASP A 59 -6.12 12.58 13.82
C ASP A 59 -4.81 11.92 13.37
N ASN A 60 -4.35 10.90 14.09
CA ASN A 60 -3.22 10.08 13.69
C ASN A 60 -3.49 9.34 12.37
N LEU A 61 -4.71 8.79 12.19
CA LEU A 61 -5.09 8.11 10.96
C LEU A 61 -5.07 9.08 9.77
N LYS A 62 -5.73 10.25 9.90
CA LYS A 62 -5.72 11.31 8.88
C LYS A 62 -4.30 11.72 8.50
N SER A 63 -3.45 11.92 9.50
CA SER A 63 -2.04 12.29 9.30
C SER A 63 -1.28 11.20 8.54
N ALA A 64 -1.50 9.93 8.88
CA ALA A 64 -0.90 8.81 8.16
C ALA A 64 -1.34 8.76 6.69
N LEU A 65 -2.65 8.85 6.42
CA LEU A 65 -3.17 8.81 5.05
C LEU A 65 -2.69 10.00 4.22
N HIS A 66 -2.57 11.19 4.82
CA HIS A 66 -1.96 12.35 4.18
C HIS A 66 -0.49 12.14 3.82
N LEU A 67 0.29 11.54 4.74
CA LEU A 67 1.69 11.17 4.50
C LEU A 67 1.81 10.08 3.42
N ASN A 68 0.89 9.12 3.37
CA ASN A 68 0.82 8.14 2.29
C ASN A 68 0.60 8.83 0.93
N ALA A 69 -0.41 9.69 0.82
CA ALA A 69 -0.69 10.43 -0.41
C ALA A 69 0.51 11.28 -0.85
N THR A 70 1.19 11.94 0.09
CA THR A 70 2.41 12.72 -0.18
C THR A 70 3.56 11.83 -0.62
N GLY A 71 3.76 10.68 0.02
CA GLY A 71 4.74 9.66 -0.37
C GLY A 71 4.50 9.14 -1.79
N VAL A 72 3.25 8.86 -2.16
CA VAL A 72 2.86 8.44 -3.51
C VAL A 72 3.16 9.53 -4.55
N ARG A 73 2.86 10.81 -4.25
CA ARG A 73 3.24 11.93 -5.13
C ARG A 73 4.76 12.02 -5.33
N HIS A 74 5.55 11.83 -4.27
CA HIS A 74 7.01 11.75 -4.39
C HIS A 74 7.46 10.57 -5.24
N LEU A 75 6.82 9.40 -5.11
CA LEU A 75 7.12 8.26 -5.99
C LEU A 75 6.84 8.60 -7.45
N ARG A 76 5.68 9.17 -7.76
CA ARG A 76 5.35 9.58 -9.13
C ARG A 76 6.40 10.55 -9.71
N ASN A 77 6.92 11.45 -8.89
CA ASN A 77 7.95 12.43 -9.27
C ASN A 77 9.39 11.88 -9.22
N LYS A 78 9.59 10.56 -9.12
CA LYS A 78 10.92 9.90 -9.05
C LYS A 78 11.79 10.39 -7.86
N GLN A 79 11.15 10.86 -6.80
CA GLN A 79 11.79 11.33 -5.55
C GLN A 79 11.77 10.21 -4.50
N ASP A 80 12.47 9.09 -4.78
CA ASP A 80 12.38 7.87 -3.99
C ASP A 80 12.74 8.05 -2.50
N GLN A 81 13.72 8.90 -2.19
CA GLN A 81 14.17 9.09 -0.82
C GLN A 81 13.13 9.85 0.02
N GLN A 82 12.53 10.90 -0.56
CA GLN A 82 11.45 11.67 0.07
C GLN A 82 10.21 10.79 0.24
N ALA A 83 9.87 10.01 -0.79
CA ALA A 83 8.79 9.04 -0.72
C ALA A 83 8.96 8.05 0.43
N LEU A 84 10.13 7.41 0.52
CA LEU A 84 10.44 6.45 1.59
C LEU A 84 10.32 7.08 2.97
N ARG A 85 10.73 8.34 3.15
CA ARG A 85 10.58 9.06 4.42
C ARG A 85 9.09 9.21 4.78
N CYS A 86 8.28 9.78 3.89
CA CYS A 86 6.84 9.99 4.14
C CYS A 86 6.09 8.67 4.38
N LEU A 87 6.36 7.66 3.56
CA LEU A 87 5.70 6.35 3.68
C LEU A 87 6.09 5.62 4.98
N THR A 88 7.35 5.70 5.39
CA THR A 88 7.81 5.11 6.67
C THR A 88 7.20 5.82 7.87
N GLU A 89 7.05 7.14 7.80
CA GLU A 89 6.39 7.93 8.83
C GLU A 89 4.89 7.61 8.91
N SER A 90 4.21 7.52 7.76
CA SER A 90 2.83 7.05 7.64
C SER A 90 2.65 5.68 8.31
N LEU A 91 3.51 4.71 7.97
CA LEU A 91 3.49 3.37 8.56
C LEU A 91 3.69 3.41 10.08
N SER A 92 4.55 4.31 10.57
CA SER A 92 4.83 4.46 12.00
C SER A 92 3.59 4.98 12.76
N LEU A 93 2.85 5.92 12.18
CA LEU A 93 1.60 6.41 12.77
C LEU A 93 0.51 5.33 12.82
N LEU A 94 0.32 4.57 11.74
CA LEU A 94 -0.66 3.47 11.72
C LEU A 94 -0.31 2.37 12.72
N LYS A 95 0.98 2.03 12.86
CA LYS A 95 1.43 1.06 13.87
C LYS A 95 1.10 1.52 15.29
N ARG A 96 1.30 2.80 15.61
CA ARG A 96 0.92 3.36 16.92
C ARG A 96 -0.58 3.26 17.15
N ASN A 97 -1.39 3.60 16.15
CA ASN A 97 -2.84 3.47 16.23
C ASN A 97 -3.28 2.02 16.47
N LEU A 98 -2.66 1.06 15.77
CA LEU A 98 -2.94 -0.35 15.94
C LEU A 98 -2.58 -0.83 17.36
N SER A 99 -1.41 -0.45 17.88
CA SER A 99 -1.00 -0.81 19.24
C SER A 99 -1.94 -0.22 20.31
N GLN A 100 -2.43 1.00 20.11
CA GLN A 100 -3.42 1.62 21.02
C GLN A 100 -4.81 0.96 20.92
N SER A 101 -5.14 0.38 19.77
CA SER A 101 -6.38 -0.34 19.55
C SER A 101 -6.41 -1.70 20.25
N MET A 102 -5.30 -2.43 20.29
CA MET A 102 -5.27 -3.80 20.83
C MET A 102 -5.41 -3.89 22.36
N GLY A 103 -5.36 -2.76 23.08
CA GLY A 103 -5.61 -2.72 24.53
C GLY A 103 -7.09 -2.79 24.92
N GLN A 104 -8.02 -2.66 23.97
CA GLN A 104 -9.47 -2.61 24.23
C GLN A 104 -10.16 -3.81 23.56
N GLY A 105 -10.25 -4.94 24.27
CA GLY A 105 -11.11 -6.11 24.02
C GLY A 105 -11.42 -6.53 22.57
N GLN A 106 -10.72 -7.56 22.06
CA GLN A 106 -10.95 -8.17 20.73
C GLN A 106 -12.36 -8.74 20.52
N ASP A 107 -13.07 -9.13 21.57
CA ASP A 107 -14.35 -9.87 21.47
C ASP A 107 -15.52 -9.04 20.91
N VAL A 108 -15.48 -7.70 21.03
CA VAL A 108 -16.59 -6.83 20.55
C VAL A 108 -16.50 -6.59 19.04
N MET A 109 -15.30 -6.67 18.44
CA MET A 109 -15.11 -6.41 17.01
C MET A 109 -15.66 -7.51 16.11
N ILE A 110 -15.48 -8.77 16.50
CA ILE A 110 -15.86 -9.94 15.67
C ILE A 110 -17.39 -9.98 15.50
N ALA A 111 -18.15 -9.66 16.55
CA ALA A 111 -19.62 -9.61 16.49
C ALA A 111 -20.15 -8.47 15.59
N LYS A 112 -19.43 -7.36 15.49
CA LYS A 112 -19.82 -6.19 14.67
C LYS A 112 -19.50 -6.37 13.19
N LEU A 113 -18.42 -7.09 12.88
CA LEU A 113 -18.06 -7.50 11.51
C LEU A 113 -19.09 -8.46 10.89
N MET A 114 -19.64 -9.37 11.70
CA MET A 114 -20.61 -10.39 11.24
C MET A 114 -22.02 -9.85 10.99
N SER A 115 -22.34 -8.63 11.45
CA SER A 115 -23.70 -8.08 11.41
C SER A 115 -23.98 -7.08 10.28
N ASN A 116 -22.98 -6.72 9.46
CA ASN A 116 -23.17 -5.80 8.34
C ASN A 116 -22.28 -6.14 7.12
N PRO A 117 -22.73 -7.07 6.24
CA PRO A 117 -22.00 -7.46 5.03
C PRO A 117 -22.03 -6.40 3.92
N SER A 118 -22.69 -5.26 4.11
CA SER A 118 -22.53 -4.07 3.26
C SER A 118 -21.20 -3.38 3.57
N GLN A 119 -20.10 -4.13 3.46
CA GLN A 119 -18.74 -3.68 3.71
C GLN A 119 -18.44 -2.49 2.81
N ARG A 120 -18.28 -1.34 3.44
CA ARG A 120 -17.86 -0.12 2.78
C ARG A 120 -16.48 -0.38 2.18
N LEU A 121 -16.41 -0.30 0.86
CA LEU A 121 -15.18 -0.37 0.10
C LEU A 121 -14.21 0.69 0.64
N ILE A 122 -12.97 0.29 0.97
CA ILE A 122 -11.91 1.27 1.20
C ILE A 122 -11.76 2.05 -0.11
N ASP A 123 -11.98 3.36 -0.04
CA ASP A 123 -11.81 4.23 -1.18
C ASP A 123 -10.31 4.48 -1.40
N ALA A 124 -9.82 4.02 -2.55
CA ALA A 124 -8.41 4.03 -2.90
C ALA A 124 -8.23 4.33 -4.39
N ASP A 125 -7.33 5.27 -4.67
CA ASP A 125 -6.86 5.59 -6.01
C ASP A 125 -5.59 4.81 -6.32
N PHE A 126 -5.52 4.28 -7.54
CA PHE A 126 -4.34 3.59 -8.07
C PHE A 126 -3.62 4.51 -9.05
N ILE A 127 -2.35 4.77 -8.76
CA ILE A 127 -1.53 5.68 -9.55
C ILE A 127 -0.36 4.87 -10.13
N PRO A 128 -0.30 4.69 -11.46
CA PRO A 128 0.78 3.92 -12.08
C PRO A 128 2.13 4.60 -11.90
N LEU A 129 3.16 3.81 -11.58
CA LEU A 129 4.55 4.28 -11.53
C LEU A 129 5.29 3.97 -12.81
N GLU A 130 5.88 5.02 -13.39
CA GLU A 130 6.84 4.87 -14.47
C GLU A 130 8.16 4.24 -13.98
N GLY A 131 8.81 3.47 -14.87
CA GLY A 131 10.17 2.96 -14.68
C GLY A 131 10.27 1.65 -13.89
N LEU A 132 9.15 0.98 -13.66
CA LEU A 132 9.09 -0.39 -13.11
C LEU A 132 8.64 -1.43 -14.14
N ILE A 133 8.22 -1.00 -15.34
CA ILE A 133 7.80 -1.88 -16.42
C ILE A 133 9.04 -2.54 -17.02
N ASP A 134 9.11 -3.86 -16.90
CA ASP A 134 10.03 -4.68 -17.67
C ASP A 134 9.40 -4.99 -19.04
N GLN A 135 10.21 -5.05 -20.10
CA GLN A 135 9.69 -5.34 -21.45
C GLN A 135 9.22 -6.79 -21.57
N ASP A 136 9.76 -7.68 -20.73
CA ASP A 136 9.58 -9.12 -20.84
C ASP A 136 8.58 -9.69 -19.81
N CYS A 137 8.16 -8.89 -18.81
CA CYS A 137 7.23 -9.34 -17.79
C CYS A 137 6.35 -8.23 -17.20
N PHE A 138 5.15 -8.60 -16.73
CA PHE A 138 4.24 -7.63 -16.11
C PHE A 138 4.63 -7.37 -14.63
N VAL A 139 5.26 -6.25 -14.34
CA VAL A 139 5.49 -5.83 -12.95
C VAL A 139 4.31 -4.98 -12.50
N TYR A 140 3.67 -5.34 -11.39
CA TYR A 140 2.66 -4.49 -10.80
C TYR A 140 3.33 -3.21 -10.30
N SER A 141 2.96 -2.08 -10.91
CA SER A 141 3.61 -0.78 -10.70
C SER A 141 2.69 0.26 -10.04
N ASP A 142 1.47 -0.11 -9.69
CA ASP A 142 0.47 0.87 -9.28
C ASP A 142 0.56 1.15 -7.79
N THR A 143 0.88 2.40 -7.46
CA THR A 143 0.85 2.88 -6.07
C THR A 143 -0.56 3.15 -5.60
N VAL A 144 -0.77 2.99 -4.30
CA VAL A 144 -2.09 3.10 -3.68
C VAL A 144 -2.18 4.38 -2.84
N MET A 145 -3.12 5.24 -3.18
CA MET A 145 -3.46 6.43 -2.41
C MET A 145 -4.84 6.25 -1.77
N PHE A 146 -4.90 6.31 -0.44
CA PHE A 146 -6.14 6.10 0.29
C PHE A 146 -6.86 7.41 0.58
N SER A 147 -8.18 7.39 0.45
CA SER A 147 -9.06 8.45 0.92
C SER A 147 -9.20 8.44 2.44
N THR A 148 -9.43 9.62 3.02
CA THR A 148 -9.67 9.75 4.45
C THR A 148 -11.08 9.26 4.80
N PRO A 149 -11.24 8.29 5.73
CA PRO A 149 -12.56 7.83 6.13
C PRO A 149 -13.27 8.90 6.97
N ASN A 150 -14.60 8.81 7.05
CA ASN A 150 -15.42 9.72 7.85
C ASN A 150 -15.40 9.37 9.34
N ASN A 151 -15.21 8.08 9.68
CA ASN A 151 -15.25 7.57 11.04
C ASN A 151 -14.14 6.53 11.27
N PHE A 152 -13.44 6.62 12.40
CA PHE A 152 -12.36 5.70 12.77
C PHE A 152 -12.88 4.29 13.13
N GLU A 153 -14.01 4.21 13.83
CA GLU A 153 -14.60 2.93 14.27
C GLU A 153 -14.96 2.04 13.08
N ASP A 154 -15.33 2.66 11.96
CA ASP A 154 -15.72 1.96 10.72
C ASP A 154 -14.51 1.34 10.01
N VAL A 155 -13.29 1.78 10.29
CA VAL A 155 -12.07 1.36 9.58
C VAL A 155 -11.05 0.69 10.48
N GLN A 156 -11.31 0.61 11.78
CA GLN A 156 -10.38 0.07 12.76
C GLN A 156 -9.98 -1.38 12.44
N HIS A 157 -10.96 -2.19 12.00
CA HIS A 157 -10.71 -3.56 11.55
C HIS A 157 -9.94 -3.64 10.22
N LEU A 158 -9.99 -2.58 9.40
CA LEU A 158 -9.30 -2.47 8.11
C LEU A 158 -7.90 -1.85 8.21
N LEU A 159 -7.44 -1.50 9.42
CA LEU A 159 -6.11 -0.91 9.62
C LEU A 159 -4.99 -1.77 9.03
N HIS A 160 -5.14 -3.10 9.07
CA HIS A 160 -4.18 -4.02 8.47
C HIS A 160 -4.09 -3.86 6.94
N VAL A 161 -5.21 -3.60 6.24
CA VAL A 161 -5.25 -3.33 4.79
C VAL A 161 -4.54 -2.01 4.45
N TYR A 162 -4.79 -0.94 5.22
CA TYR A 162 -4.07 0.33 5.06
C TYR A 162 -2.56 0.15 5.24
N ILE A 163 -2.16 -0.59 6.29
CA ILE A 163 -0.76 -0.93 6.57
C ILE A 163 -0.15 -1.70 5.39
N ALA A 164 -0.84 -2.72 4.87
CA ALA A 164 -0.40 -3.51 3.74
C ALA A 164 -0.20 -2.66 2.48
N GLY A 165 -1.15 -1.79 2.13
CA GLY A 165 -1.02 -0.89 0.98
C GLY A 165 0.16 0.10 1.10
N ILE A 166 0.42 0.62 2.31
CA ILE A 166 1.60 1.48 2.55
C ILE A 166 2.90 0.67 2.42
N ILE A 167 2.96 -0.55 2.94
CA ILE A 167 4.13 -1.43 2.78
C ILE A 167 4.33 -1.78 1.31
N LEU A 168 3.25 -2.00 0.54
CA LEU A 168 3.31 -2.21 -0.91
C LEU A 168 3.96 -1.01 -1.61
N ASN A 169 3.54 0.22 -1.30
CA ASN A 169 4.16 1.44 -1.83
C ASN A 169 5.66 1.54 -1.47
N ILE A 170 6.05 1.20 -0.24
CA ILE A 170 7.45 1.14 0.19
C ILE A 170 8.23 0.08 -0.60
N SER A 171 7.61 -1.07 -0.85
CA SER A 171 8.20 -2.16 -1.62
C SER A 171 8.47 -1.74 -3.06
N LEU A 172 7.52 -1.06 -3.69
CA LEU A 172 7.66 -0.49 -5.04
C LEU A 172 8.80 0.54 -5.09
N ALA A 173 8.91 1.41 -4.10
CA ALA A 173 10.00 2.38 -3.98
C ALA A 173 11.37 1.69 -3.95
N TYR A 174 11.52 0.64 -3.13
CA TYR A 174 12.75 -0.14 -3.10
C TYR A 174 13.00 -0.91 -4.39
N HIS A 175 11.96 -1.48 -5.00
CA HIS A 175 12.07 -2.21 -6.26
C HIS A 175 12.57 -1.30 -7.39
N ARG A 176 12.00 -0.08 -7.52
CA ARG A 176 12.47 0.91 -8.50
C ARG A 176 13.92 1.32 -8.28
N ARG A 177 14.33 1.52 -7.02
CA ARG A 177 15.74 1.82 -6.71
C ARG A 177 16.67 0.64 -7.01
N ALA A 178 16.19 -0.59 -6.84
CA ALA A 178 16.93 -1.79 -7.15
C ALA A 178 17.15 -1.97 -8.66
N ALA A 179 16.24 -1.47 -9.50
CA ALA A 179 16.37 -1.49 -10.96
C ALA A 179 17.63 -0.75 -11.47
N VAL A 180 18.23 0.12 -10.65
CA VAL A 180 19.53 0.77 -10.92
C VAL A 180 20.73 -0.13 -10.51
N GLY A 181 20.50 -1.42 -10.27
CA GLY A 181 21.54 -2.42 -9.97
C GLY A 181 21.89 -2.56 -8.48
N SER A 182 21.02 -2.16 -7.56
CA SER A 182 21.29 -2.22 -6.11
C SER A 182 20.65 -3.43 -5.44
N MET A 183 21.45 -4.49 -5.25
CA MET A 183 21.00 -5.74 -4.65
C MET A 183 20.43 -5.60 -3.22
N PRO A 184 20.99 -4.76 -2.32
CA PRO A 184 20.39 -4.55 -1.00
C PRO A 184 18.97 -3.97 -1.04
N TYR A 185 18.66 -3.10 -2.02
CA TYR A 185 17.30 -2.60 -2.18
C TYR A 185 16.35 -3.68 -2.71
N LEU A 186 16.84 -4.57 -3.58
CA LEU A 186 16.03 -5.69 -4.09
C LEU A 186 15.61 -6.63 -2.95
N GLN A 187 16.56 -7.04 -2.11
CA GLN A 187 16.28 -7.90 -0.94
C GLN A 187 15.29 -7.21 0.03
N LYS A 188 15.40 -5.89 0.19
CA LYS A 188 14.48 -5.14 1.03
C LYS A 188 13.08 -5.07 0.43
N ALA A 189 12.95 -4.90 -0.89
CA ALA A 189 11.67 -4.97 -1.58
C ALA A 189 11.00 -6.33 -1.38
N MET A 190 11.74 -7.44 -1.59
CA MET A 190 11.22 -8.80 -1.37
C MET A 190 10.66 -9.00 0.04
N LYS A 191 11.44 -8.66 1.07
CA LYS A 191 11.00 -8.80 2.48
C LYS A 191 9.73 -8.00 2.77
N MET A 192 9.58 -6.83 2.15
CA MET A 192 8.40 -6.00 2.33
C MET A 192 7.19 -6.59 1.59
N TYR A 193 7.35 -7.13 0.38
CA TYR A 193 6.30 -7.88 -0.30
C TYR A 193 5.86 -9.12 0.50
N GLU A 194 6.80 -9.87 1.10
CA GLU A 194 6.47 -11.02 1.97
C GLU A 194 5.63 -10.57 3.17
N MET A 195 5.92 -9.39 3.74
CA MET A 195 5.12 -8.80 4.80
C MET A 195 3.71 -8.42 4.33
N VAL A 196 3.56 -7.88 3.11
CA VAL A 196 2.22 -7.60 2.52
C VAL A 196 1.41 -8.89 2.40
N ILE A 197 2.03 -9.96 1.88
CA ILE A 197 1.38 -11.27 1.76
C ILE A 197 0.91 -11.74 3.15
N SER A 198 1.82 -11.77 4.13
CA SER A 198 1.49 -12.21 5.49
C SER A 198 0.37 -11.41 6.15
N LEU A 199 0.28 -10.10 5.89
CA LEU A 199 -0.77 -9.24 6.45
C LEU A 199 -2.13 -9.45 5.77
N CYS A 200 -2.14 -9.96 4.53
CA CYS A 200 -3.35 -10.19 3.73
C CYS A 200 -3.68 -11.69 3.60
N SER A 201 -3.14 -12.54 4.47
CA SER A 201 -3.35 -13.99 4.45
C SER A 201 -4.55 -14.47 5.29
N ASN A 202 -5.20 -13.59 6.05
CA ASN A 202 -6.36 -13.98 6.87
C ASN A 202 -7.61 -14.18 6.00
N GLU A 203 -8.34 -15.28 6.23
CA GLU A 203 -9.54 -15.66 5.46
C GLU A 203 -10.72 -14.68 5.61
N ALA A 204 -10.77 -13.92 6.71
CA ALA A 204 -11.79 -12.87 6.90
C ALA A 204 -11.57 -11.64 5.99
N ASP A 205 -10.38 -11.52 5.40
CA ASP A 205 -9.91 -10.39 4.60
C ASP A 205 -9.91 -10.71 3.09
N GLU A 206 -10.69 -11.71 2.64
CA GLU A 206 -10.98 -11.98 1.21
C GLU A 206 -11.75 -10.84 0.49
N GLN A 207 -11.81 -9.67 1.12
CA GLN A 207 -12.33 -8.41 0.58
C GLN A 207 -11.31 -7.79 -0.38
N GLY A 208 -11.81 -7.33 -1.54
CA GLY A 208 -11.05 -7.16 -2.77
C GLY A 208 -9.69 -6.44 -2.71
N LEU A 209 -9.50 -5.44 -1.83
CA LEU A 209 -8.23 -4.70 -1.75
C LEU A 209 -7.09 -5.50 -1.09
N ALA A 210 -7.37 -6.24 -0.03
CA ALA A 210 -6.35 -7.07 0.61
C ALA A 210 -5.89 -8.20 -0.34
N LEU A 211 -6.83 -8.81 -1.06
CA LEU A 211 -6.51 -9.76 -2.12
C LEU A 211 -5.65 -9.11 -3.23
N LEU A 212 -6.03 -7.92 -3.71
CA LEU A 212 -5.25 -7.22 -4.73
C LEU A 212 -3.81 -6.97 -4.27
N PHE A 213 -3.61 -6.51 -3.03
CA PHE A 213 -2.27 -6.28 -2.50
C PHE A 213 -1.47 -7.57 -2.38
N ARG A 214 -2.12 -8.67 -1.96
CA ARG A 214 -1.50 -10.00 -1.92
C ARG A 214 -1.06 -10.44 -3.32
N LEU A 215 -1.93 -10.34 -4.32
CA LEU A 215 -1.61 -10.69 -5.71
C LEU A 215 -0.49 -9.83 -6.28
N ALA A 216 -0.53 -8.51 -6.07
CA ALA A 216 0.50 -7.58 -6.47
C ALA A 216 1.87 -7.94 -5.87
N ALA A 217 1.90 -8.23 -4.57
CA ALA A 217 3.12 -8.61 -3.86
C ALA A 217 3.67 -9.96 -4.35
N THR A 218 2.81 -10.97 -4.51
CA THR A 218 3.20 -12.29 -5.04
C THR A 218 3.75 -12.16 -6.46
N ASN A 219 3.05 -11.44 -7.34
CA ASN A 219 3.51 -11.17 -8.70
C ASN A 219 4.92 -10.57 -8.70
N ASN A 220 5.13 -9.51 -7.93
CA ASN A 220 6.41 -8.80 -7.93
C ASN A 220 7.54 -9.65 -7.31
N ILE A 221 7.28 -10.47 -6.28
CA ILE A 221 8.28 -11.43 -5.77
C ILE A 221 8.65 -12.45 -6.83
N SER A 222 7.66 -13.03 -7.52
CA SER A 222 7.92 -14.03 -8.55
C SER A 222 8.79 -13.47 -9.66
N GLN A 223 8.53 -12.22 -10.09
CA GLN A 223 9.37 -11.53 -11.06
C GLN A 223 10.79 -11.32 -10.55
N ILE A 224 10.96 -10.80 -9.35
CA ILE A 224 12.29 -10.59 -8.75
C ILE A 224 13.09 -11.91 -8.68
N ARG A 225 12.44 -13.02 -8.31
CA ARG A 225 13.07 -14.35 -8.27
C ARG A 225 13.43 -14.80 -9.68
N TYR A 226 12.55 -14.63 -10.66
CA TYR A 226 12.82 -14.96 -12.05
C TYR A 226 14.04 -14.20 -12.58
N THR A 227 14.12 -12.89 -12.38
CA THR A 227 15.27 -12.08 -12.81
C THR A 227 16.57 -12.51 -12.11
N MET A 228 16.53 -12.81 -10.82
CA MET A 228 17.72 -13.24 -10.07
C MET A 228 18.26 -14.61 -10.51
N PHE A 229 17.37 -15.58 -10.72
CA PHE A 229 17.77 -16.96 -10.99
C PHE A 229 17.89 -17.28 -12.49
N GLY A 230 17.16 -16.55 -13.35
CA GLY A 230 17.10 -16.76 -14.79
C GLY A 230 18.30 -16.23 -15.58
N CYS A 231 18.97 -15.15 -15.11
CA CYS A 231 20.11 -14.58 -15.83
C CYS A 231 21.48 -15.19 -15.48
N CYS A 232 21.61 -15.94 -14.39
CA CYS A 232 22.94 -16.35 -13.88
C CYS A 232 23.13 -17.87 -13.70
N SER A 233 22.23 -18.72 -14.20
CA SER A 233 22.26 -20.15 -13.85
C SER A 233 22.15 -21.07 -15.07
N SER A 234 23.30 -21.43 -15.64
CA SER A 234 23.50 -22.75 -16.23
C SER A 234 23.76 -23.84 -15.16
N GLN A 235 23.69 -23.50 -13.85
CA GLN A 235 24.08 -24.41 -12.76
C GLN A 235 23.28 -24.29 -11.44
N GLY A 236 22.08 -23.71 -11.46
CA GLY A 236 21.29 -23.51 -10.24
C GLY A 236 19.81 -23.79 -10.45
N GLU A 237 19.43 -25.06 -10.44
CA GLU A 237 18.04 -25.46 -10.17
C GLU A 237 17.71 -25.05 -8.73
N ALA A 238 17.30 -23.80 -8.55
CA ALA A 238 16.53 -23.44 -7.38
C ALA A 238 15.26 -24.31 -7.40
N ASP A 239 15.00 -25.00 -6.29
CA ASP A 239 13.89 -25.93 -6.08
C ASP A 239 12.52 -25.22 -6.12
N LEU A 240 12.15 -24.74 -7.30
CA LEU A 240 10.82 -24.27 -7.69
C LEU A 240 9.84 -25.46 -7.80
N GLN A 241 10.29 -26.71 -7.57
CA GLN A 241 9.47 -27.92 -7.58
C GLN A 241 8.87 -28.23 -6.20
N SER A 242 9.23 -27.46 -5.16
CA SER A 242 8.64 -27.59 -3.84
C SER A 242 7.10 -27.60 -3.93
N PRO A 243 6.43 -28.69 -3.51
CA PRO A 243 4.97 -28.82 -3.50
C PRO A 243 4.26 -27.66 -2.80
N ALA A 244 4.91 -27.03 -1.82
CA ALA A 244 4.41 -25.87 -1.10
C ALA A 244 4.19 -24.65 -2.02
N THR A 245 4.97 -24.50 -3.09
CA THR A 245 4.80 -23.41 -4.07
C THR A 245 3.54 -23.63 -4.90
N PHE A 246 3.24 -24.87 -5.28
CA PHE A 246 2.05 -25.23 -6.07
C PHE A 246 0.77 -25.21 -5.25
N GLU A 247 0.81 -25.62 -3.98
CA GLU A 247 -0.33 -25.45 -3.06
C GLU A 247 -0.64 -23.97 -2.81
N HIS A 248 0.38 -23.11 -2.71
CA HIS A 248 0.20 -21.67 -2.58
C HIS A 248 -0.39 -21.02 -3.86
N LEU A 249 -0.02 -21.50 -5.04
CA LEU A 249 -0.59 -21.05 -6.32
C LEU A 249 -2.04 -21.53 -6.51
N GLY A 250 -2.33 -22.79 -6.15
CA GLY A 250 -3.69 -23.34 -6.23
C GLY A 250 -4.67 -22.68 -5.26
N SER A 251 -4.21 -22.35 -4.04
CA SER A 251 -5.00 -21.57 -3.08
C SER A 251 -5.21 -20.12 -3.53
N LEU A 252 -4.22 -19.48 -4.16
CA LEU A 252 -4.39 -18.17 -4.79
C LEU A 252 -5.44 -18.19 -5.90
N TRP A 253 -5.47 -19.23 -6.74
CA TRP A 253 -6.45 -19.39 -7.82
C TRP A 253 -7.89 -19.57 -7.31
N ASN A 254 -8.11 -20.44 -6.32
CA ASN A 254 -9.45 -20.70 -5.77
C ASN A 254 -10.04 -19.46 -5.06
N LEU A 255 -9.19 -18.68 -4.40
CA LEU A 255 -9.61 -17.47 -3.67
C LEU A 255 -9.91 -16.30 -4.62
N VAL A 256 -9.27 -16.32 -5.79
CA VAL A 256 -9.46 -15.37 -6.87
C VAL A 256 -10.81 -15.52 -7.58
N GLU A 257 -11.28 -16.75 -7.79
CA GLU A 257 -12.58 -17.05 -8.40
C GLU A 257 -13.75 -16.47 -7.56
N MET A 258 -13.59 -16.41 -6.24
CA MET A 258 -14.59 -15.91 -5.30
C MET A 258 -14.63 -14.37 -5.21
N SER A 259 -13.48 -13.71 -5.18
CA SER A 259 -13.41 -12.24 -5.00
C SER A 259 -13.68 -11.44 -6.29
N PHE A 260 -13.48 -12.03 -7.47
CA PHE A 260 -13.71 -11.35 -8.76
C PHE A 260 -15.19 -10.97 -8.98
N LEU A 261 -16.10 -11.69 -8.32
CA LEU A 261 -17.54 -11.43 -8.40
C LEU A 261 -17.99 -10.18 -7.60
N GLN A 262 -17.10 -9.57 -6.81
CA GLN A 262 -17.45 -8.50 -5.87
C GLN A 262 -16.64 -7.19 -6.03
N GLY A 263 -15.57 -7.15 -6.85
CA GLY A 263 -14.61 -6.03 -6.87
C GLY A 263 -14.46 -5.26 -8.19
N ASN A 264 -14.28 -3.94 -8.10
CA ASN A 264 -13.96 -3.01 -9.21
C ASN A 264 -12.50 -3.09 -9.72
N ILE A 265 -11.88 -4.27 -9.74
CA ILE A 265 -10.51 -4.40 -10.28
C ILE A 265 -10.60 -4.54 -11.81
N PRO A 266 -9.89 -3.72 -12.61
CA PRO A 266 -9.90 -3.88 -14.05
C PRO A 266 -9.42 -5.29 -14.45
N LEU A 267 -10.23 -6.01 -15.22
CA LEU A 267 -9.98 -7.40 -15.62
C LEU A 267 -8.57 -7.63 -16.18
N HIS A 268 -8.03 -6.70 -16.96
CA HIS A 268 -6.69 -6.82 -17.55
C HIS A 268 -5.53 -6.76 -16.55
N VAL A 269 -5.65 -5.97 -15.47
CA VAL A 269 -4.63 -5.92 -14.39
C VAL A 269 -4.61 -7.27 -13.68
N PHE A 270 -5.81 -7.78 -13.41
CA PHE A 270 -6.00 -9.06 -12.79
C PHE A 270 -5.47 -10.22 -13.65
N ASP A 271 -5.82 -10.26 -14.94
CA ASP A 271 -5.33 -11.26 -15.89
C ASP A 271 -3.80 -11.21 -15.99
N GLY A 272 -3.18 -10.02 -16.03
CA GLY A 272 -1.73 -9.86 -16.04
C GLY A 272 -1.06 -10.41 -14.78
N LEU A 273 -1.61 -10.11 -13.59
CA LEU A 273 -1.13 -10.64 -12.32
C LEU A 273 -1.20 -12.17 -12.28
N VAL A 274 -2.36 -12.73 -12.64
CA VAL A 274 -2.58 -14.18 -12.66
C VAL A 274 -1.73 -14.85 -13.70
N PHE A 275 -1.67 -14.31 -14.91
CA PHE A 275 -0.87 -14.84 -16.01
C PHE A 275 0.61 -14.92 -15.63
N ASN A 276 1.16 -13.88 -15.01
CA ASN A 276 2.53 -13.93 -14.53
C ASN A 276 2.75 -14.93 -13.40
N ILE A 277 1.82 -15.01 -12.47
CA ILE A 277 1.87 -16.00 -11.39
C ILE A 277 1.90 -17.42 -11.99
N LEU A 278 1.14 -17.66 -13.06
CA LEU A 278 1.12 -18.92 -13.81
C LEU A 278 2.36 -19.11 -14.70
N LEU A 279 2.85 -18.05 -15.35
CA LEU A 279 4.03 -18.05 -16.23
C LEU A 279 5.35 -18.04 -15.50
N SER A 280 5.36 -17.72 -14.20
CA SER A 280 6.48 -18.00 -13.32
C SER A 280 6.79 -19.52 -13.25
N ARG A 281 5.99 -20.36 -13.92
CA ARG A 281 6.34 -21.74 -14.32
C ARG A 281 7.45 -21.77 -15.38
N TYR A 282 8.58 -22.31 -14.93
CA TYR A 282 9.58 -23.13 -15.62
C TYR A 282 10.07 -22.76 -17.03
N PRO A 283 11.40 -22.60 -17.22
CA PRO A 283 11.99 -22.95 -18.51
C PRO A 283 11.67 -24.43 -18.79
N SER A 284 11.03 -24.68 -19.94
CA SER A 284 10.76 -26.01 -20.45
C SER A 284 12.01 -26.90 -20.36
N MET A 285 11.91 -28.05 -19.71
CA MET A 285 12.96 -29.08 -19.71
C MET A 285 13.17 -29.73 -21.11
N ALA A 286 12.60 -29.19 -22.19
CA ALA A 286 12.63 -29.80 -23.52
C ALA A 286 13.97 -29.64 -24.28
N ALA A 287 15.10 -29.45 -23.62
CA ALA A 287 16.41 -29.39 -24.28
C ALA A 287 17.48 -30.24 -23.57
N ALA A 288 17.12 -31.46 -23.20
CA ALA A 288 18.09 -32.51 -22.90
C ALA A 288 17.57 -33.85 -23.46
N ALA A 289 17.61 -33.98 -24.79
CA ALA A 289 17.54 -35.24 -25.51
C ALA A 289 18.68 -35.26 -26.53
#